data_AF-A0A0K8Q3Q2-F1
#
_entry.id   AF-A0A0K8Q3Q2-F1
#
_cell.length_a   1.000
_cell.length_b   1.000
_cell.length_c   1.000
_cell.angle_alpha   90.00
_cell.angle_beta   90.00
_cell.angle_gamma   90.00
#
_symmetry.space_group_name_H-M   'P 1'
#
loop_
_entity.id
_entity.type
_entity.pdbx_description
1 polymer ?
#
loop_
_entity_poly.entity_id
_entity_poly.type
_entity_poly.pdbx_seq_one_letter_code
_entity_poly.pdbx_strand_id
1 'polypeptide(L)'
;MTVVSIDGGCPGVKDVKTGAIGATSMQFPLKMAGDALQAISAYIKDGTRPAASQGLDFTNTGVTLISDKPATGVESKDTAWGLANCWG
;
A
#
# COMPACT_ATOMS: atom_id res chain seq x y z
N MET A 1 4.21 21.50 12.33
CA MET A 1 4.80 20.76 11.19
C MET A 1 4.38 19.31 11.33
N THR A 2 3.92 18.66 10.25
CA THR A 2 3.55 17.24 10.25
C THR A 2 4.46 16.51 9.27
N VAL A 3 5.10 15.43 9.73
CA VAL A 3 5.93 14.55 8.88
C VAL A 3 5.09 13.33 8.50
N VAL A 4 5.17 12.91 7.25
CA VAL A 4 4.47 11.74 6.72
C VAL A 4 5.42 10.90 5.89
N SER A 5 5.08 9.63 5.66
CA SER A 5 5.88 8.71 4.84
C SER A 5 5.03 7.94 3.83
N ILE A 6 5.72 7.27 2.91
CA ILE A 6 5.18 6.31 1.95
C ILE A 6 5.82 4.96 2.24
N ASP A 7 5.05 3.89 2.04
CA ASP A 7 5.39 2.45 2.05
C ASP A 7 4.56 1.66 3.05
N GLY A 8 4.41 2.16 4.27
CA GLY A 8 3.66 1.47 5.34
C GLY A 8 4.28 0.14 5.78
N GLY A 9 5.60 0.02 5.71
CA GLY A 9 6.32 -1.06 6.38
C GLY A 9 6.11 -1.01 7.90
N CYS A 10 6.28 -2.14 8.58
CA CYS A 10 5.99 -2.26 10.01
C CYS A 10 6.74 -1.24 10.89
N PRO A 11 7.99 -0.83 10.60
CA PRO A 11 8.64 0.29 11.30
C PRO A 11 7.87 1.61 11.15
N GLY A 12 7.46 1.97 9.92
CA GLY A 12 6.70 3.20 9.67
C GLY A 12 5.33 3.21 10.36
N VAL A 13 4.65 2.07 10.42
CA VAL A 13 3.40 1.97 11.19
C VAL A 13 3.64 2.14 12.70
N LYS A 14 4.75 1.60 13.23
CA LYS A 14 5.15 1.85 14.63
C LYS A 14 5.46 3.32 14.87
N ASP A 15 6.08 4.00 13.91
CA ASP A 15 6.37 5.44 14.00
C ASP A 15 5.10 6.29 13.98
N VAL A 16 4.05 5.88 13.26
CA VAL A 16 2.71 6.49 13.39
C VAL A 16 2.17 6.29 14.81
N LYS A 17 2.27 5.06 15.33
CA LYS A 17 1.73 4.70 16.65
C LYS A 17 2.42 5.45 17.80
N THR A 18 3.73 5.70 17.69
CA THR A 18 4.49 6.50 18.66
C THR A 18 4.33 8.01 18.45
N GLY A 19 3.71 8.43 17.34
CA GLY A 19 3.54 9.83 16.97
C GLY A 19 4.79 10.49 16.40
N ALA A 20 5.83 9.71 16.07
CA ALA A 20 7.03 10.22 15.41
C ALA A 20 6.75 10.74 14.00
N ILE A 21 5.79 10.11 13.30
CA ILE A 21 5.19 10.62 12.06
C ILE A 21 3.66 10.66 12.19
N GLY A 22 3.02 11.52 11.40
CA GLY A 22 1.56 11.70 11.44
C GLY A 22 0.78 10.63 10.70
N ALA A 23 1.33 10.09 9.61
CA ALA A 23 0.71 9.04 8.80
C ALA A 23 1.73 8.37 7.88
N THR A 24 1.40 7.16 7.41
CA THR A 24 2.10 6.49 6.30
C THR A 24 1.12 6.02 5.24
N SER A 25 1.43 6.24 3.96
CA SER A 25 0.69 5.66 2.83
C SER A 25 1.15 4.22 2.60
N MET A 26 0.39 3.23 3.07
CA MET A 26 0.76 1.82 3.01
C MET A 26 0.57 1.24 1.62
N GLN A 27 1.64 0.67 1.08
CA GLN A 27 1.66 -0.09 -0.16
C GLN A 27 1.73 -1.58 0.13
N PHE A 28 1.41 -2.41 -0.87
CA PHE A 28 1.38 -3.87 -0.73
C PHE A 28 2.41 -4.54 -1.67
N PRO A 29 3.72 -4.41 -1.40
CA PRO A 29 4.77 -4.87 -2.31
C PRO A 29 4.75 -6.39 -2.55
N LEU A 30 4.36 -7.19 -1.55
CA LEU A 30 4.24 -8.64 -1.73
C LEU A 30 3.10 -9.02 -2.69
N LYS A 31 1.97 -8.30 -2.63
CA LYS A 31 0.88 -8.46 -3.60
C LYS A 31 1.34 -8.04 -4.99
N MET A 32 2.01 -6.89 -5.09
CA MET A 32 2.55 -6.38 -6.36
C MET A 32 3.51 -7.40 -7.02
N ALA A 33 4.40 -8.01 -6.24
CA ALA A 33 5.30 -9.04 -6.74
C ALA A 33 4.54 -10.32 -7.18
N GLY A 34 3.54 -10.75 -6.40
CA GLY A 34 2.70 -11.89 -6.76
C GLY A 34 1.94 -11.67 -8.08
N ASP A 35 1.32 -10.50 -8.23
CA ASP A 35 0.60 -10.11 -9.45
C ASP A 35 1.56 -10.04 -10.65
N ALA A 36 2.79 -9.54 -10.47
CA ALA A 36 3.79 -9.49 -11.53
C ALA A 36 4.21 -10.89 -12.01
N LEU A 37 4.42 -11.84 -11.08
CA LEU A 37 4.73 -13.23 -11.44
C LEU A 37 3.58 -13.91 -12.19
N GLN A 38 2.33 -13.64 -11.79
CA GLN A 38 1.16 -14.14 -12.51
C GLN A 38 1.07 -13.56 -13.93
N ALA A 39 1.32 -12.26 -14.09
CA ALA A 39 1.32 -11.61 -15.39
C ALA A 39 2.41 -12.18 -16.33
N ILE A 40 3.63 -12.41 -15.82
CA ILE A 40 4.70 -13.07 -16.59
C ILE A 40 4.29 -14.49 -16.98
N SER A 41 3.69 -15.25 -16.07
CA SER A 41 3.22 -16.62 -16.35
C SER A 41 2.16 -16.64 -17.45
N ALA A 42 1.20 -15.72 -17.43
CA ALA A 42 0.17 -15.60 -18.46
C ALA A 42 0.78 -15.24 -19.82
N TYR A 43 1.67 -14.25 -19.84
CA TYR A 43 2.34 -13.83 -21.07
C TYR A 43 3.13 -14.97 -21.74
N ILE A 44 3.85 -15.79 -20.95
CA ILE A 44 4.58 -16.95 -21.47
C ILE A 44 3.63 -18.01 -22.05
N LYS A 45 2.45 -18.19 -21.44
CA LYS A 45 1.48 -19.23 -21.85
C LYS A 45 0.74 -18.86 -23.14
N ASP A 46 0.24 -17.63 -23.24
CA ASP A 46 -0.69 -17.24 -24.32
C ASP A 46 -0.47 -15.81 -24.84
N GLY A 47 0.54 -15.09 -24.37
CA GLY A 47 0.82 -13.72 -24.78
C GLY A 47 -0.06 -12.65 -24.11
N THR A 48 -0.94 -13.03 -23.16
CA THR A 48 -1.77 -12.08 -22.40
C THR A 48 -0.90 -11.08 -21.64
N ARG A 49 -1.21 -9.80 -21.78
CA ARG A 49 -0.53 -8.70 -21.07
C ARG A 49 -1.40 -8.19 -19.91
N PRO A 50 -0.81 -7.76 -18.80
CA PRO A 50 -1.57 -7.13 -17.73
C PRO A 50 -2.26 -5.86 -18.25
N ALA A 51 -3.52 -5.67 -17.84
CA ALA A 51 -4.28 -4.48 -18.16
C ALA A 51 -4.12 -3.43 -17.05
N ALA A 52 -4.17 -2.16 -17.44
CA ALA A 52 -4.25 -1.07 -16.49
C ALA A 52 -5.60 -1.11 -15.74
N SER A 53 -5.60 -0.65 -14.50
CA SER A 53 -6.84 -0.49 -13.74
C SER A 53 -7.69 0.63 -14.34
N GLN A 54 -9.00 0.57 -14.13
CA GLN A 54 -9.94 1.53 -14.74
C GLN A 54 -9.54 2.98 -14.47
N GLY A 55 -9.36 3.76 -15.54
CA GLY A 55 -8.99 5.17 -15.48
C GLY A 55 -7.51 5.45 -15.19
N LEU A 56 -6.65 4.43 -15.18
CA LEU A 56 -5.21 4.54 -14.92
C LEU A 56 -4.40 4.00 -16.11
N ASP A 57 -3.11 4.32 -16.15
CA ASP A 57 -2.11 3.80 -17.10
C ASP A 57 -1.23 2.69 -16.48
N PHE A 58 -1.51 2.33 -15.23
CA PHE A 58 -0.86 1.25 -14.49
C PHE A 58 -1.87 0.29 -13.85
N THR A 59 -1.40 -0.91 -13.50
CA THR A 59 -2.17 -1.86 -12.68
C THR A 59 -2.09 -1.44 -11.21
N ASN A 60 -3.20 -0.99 -10.65
CA ASN A 60 -3.28 -0.51 -9.28
C ASN A 60 -3.36 -1.69 -8.29
N THR A 61 -2.34 -1.83 -7.45
CA THR A 61 -2.27 -2.88 -6.41
C THR A 61 -2.90 -2.49 -5.09
N GLY A 62 -3.46 -1.28 -5.00
CA GLY A 62 -4.06 -0.71 -3.79
C GLY A 62 -3.06 0.07 -2.94
N VAL A 63 -3.62 1.00 -2.16
CA VAL A 63 -2.92 1.81 -1.17
C VAL A 63 -3.89 2.09 -0.03
N THR A 64 -3.39 2.13 1.21
CA THR A 64 -4.20 2.45 2.39
C THR A 64 -3.47 3.47 3.27
N LEU A 65 -4.09 4.60 3.56
CA LEU A 65 -3.52 5.55 4.51
C LEU A 65 -3.62 4.99 5.94
N ILE A 66 -2.50 4.94 6.66
CA ILE A 66 -2.44 4.57 8.06
C ILE A 66 -2.24 5.82 8.90
N SER A 67 -3.20 6.11 9.77
CA SER A 67 -3.18 7.23 10.70
C SER A 67 -4.09 6.96 11.89
N ASP A 68 -3.59 7.17 13.12
CA ASP A 68 -4.41 7.19 14.33
C ASP A 68 -5.13 8.55 14.53
N LYS A 69 -4.85 9.52 13.65
CA LYS A 69 -5.49 10.84 13.60
C LYS A 69 -6.12 11.05 12.22
N PRO A 70 -7.34 10.54 11.97
CA PRO A 70 -7.96 10.60 10.66
C PRO A 70 -8.20 12.04 10.22
N ALA A 71 -7.96 12.31 8.93
CA ALA A 71 -8.24 13.61 8.32
C ALA A 71 -9.65 13.62 7.70
N THR A 72 -10.38 14.72 7.83
CA THR A 72 -11.72 14.86 7.26
C THR A 72 -11.70 14.66 5.74
N GLY A 73 -12.57 13.78 5.24
CA GLY A 73 -12.69 13.50 3.80
C GLY A 73 -11.62 12.56 3.24
N VAL A 74 -10.74 12.00 4.09
CA VAL A 74 -9.72 11.02 3.67
C VAL A 74 -9.95 9.71 4.41
N GLU A 75 -10.17 8.62 3.65
CA GLU A 75 -10.26 7.30 4.26
C GLU A 75 -8.91 6.85 4.81
N SER A 76 -8.89 6.36 6.04
CA SER A 76 -7.69 5.83 6.69
C SER A 76 -8.02 4.64 7.59
N LYS A 77 -7.00 3.84 7.88
CA LYS A 77 -7.01 2.79 8.92
C LYS A 77 -6.08 3.18 10.07
N ASP A 78 -6.34 2.63 11.24
CA ASP A 78 -5.51 2.83 12.42
C ASP A 78 -4.24 1.97 12.39
N THR A 79 -3.35 2.21 13.34
CA THR A 79 -2.11 1.45 13.47
C THR A 79 -2.32 0.01 13.91
N ALA A 80 -3.47 -0.33 14.51
CA ALA A 80 -3.80 -1.72 14.83
C ALA A 80 -4.03 -2.53 13.55
N TRP A 81 -4.85 -2.02 12.63
CA TRP A 81 -5.01 -2.60 11.30
C TRP A 81 -3.69 -2.56 10.53
N GLY A 82 -2.97 -1.43 10.60
CA GLY A 82 -1.68 -1.28 9.91
C GLY A 82 -0.65 -2.32 10.34
N LEU A 83 -0.53 -2.62 11.63
CA LEU A 83 0.41 -3.62 12.14
C LEU A 83 0.05 -5.06 11.75
N ALA A 84 -1.24 -5.32 11.48
CA ALA A 84 -1.69 -6.62 11.00
C ALA A 84 -1.45 -6.81 9.49
N ASN A 85 -1.21 -5.74 8.73
CA ASN A 85 -1.13 -5.76 7.26
C ASN A 85 0.19 -5.20 6.71
N CYS A 86 1.04 -4.63 7.57
CA CYS A 86 2.33 -4.09 7.18
C CYS A 86 3.27 -5.20 6.72
N TRP A 87 4.26 -4.80 5.93
CA TRP A 87 5.35 -5.65 5.48
C TRP A 87 6.64 -5.32 6.24
N GLY A 88 7.52 -6.30 6.39
CA GLY A 88 8.77 -6.15 7.16
C GLY A 88 8.52 -6.00 8.66
#